data_AF-A0A073JTF4-F1
#
_entry.id   AF-A0A073JTF4-F1
#
_cell.length_a   1.000
_cell.length_b   1.000
_cell.length_c   1.000
_cell.angle_alpha   90.00
_cell.angle_beta   90.00
_cell.angle_gamma   90.00
#
_symmetry.space_group_name_H-M   'P 1'
#
loop_
_entity.id
_entity.type
_entity.pdbx_description
1 polymer ?
#
loop_
_entity_poly.entity_id
_entity_poly.type
_entity_poly.pdbx_seq_one_letter_code
_entity_poly.pdbx_strand_id
1 'polypeptide(L)'
;QQWLNSKYINRTDFYYMPCDGHYSRDVQKALMFAIQYEEGLQDGIANGRFGDTTQDLIKKVVLKEGSTGTFVSLFQAALNFNGYDVPFDGKFSSSVTTKLKEFQKFALLNVSGASDFQTWASLLVSTGDPERQGKACDCITEITPERAKTLIAAGYETVGRYLTNAKITNAKNKKIQPGEMHNIFRAGLSIFPIYQTNGGDKNYF
;
A
#
# COMPACT_ATOMS: atom_id res chain seq x y z
N GLN A 1 12.16 16.73 4.38
CA GLN A 1 13.56 16.25 4.44
C GLN A 1 14.37 17.01 5.48
N GLN A 2 14.55 18.34 5.36
CA GLN A 2 15.33 19.14 6.33
C GLN A 2 14.88 18.95 7.78
N TRP A 3 13.56 18.96 8.03
CA TRP A 3 13.00 18.72 9.35
C TRP A 3 13.33 17.32 9.89
N LEU A 4 13.28 16.28 9.06
CA LEU A 4 13.64 14.92 9.46
C LEU A 4 15.12 14.83 9.87
N ASN A 5 16.02 15.39 9.04
CA ASN A 5 17.44 15.49 9.38
C ASN A 5 17.64 16.23 10.70
N SER A 6 17.08 17.44 10.83
CA SER A 6 17.28 18.27 12.02
C SER A 6 16.77 17.60 13.30
N LYS A 7 15.64 16.88 13.23
CA LYS A 7 15.01 16.29 14.42
C LYS A 7 15.64 14.97 14.85
N TYR A 8 16.05 14.11 13.91
CA TYR A 8 16.45 12.74 14.22
C TYR A 8 17.92 12.43 13.99
N ILE A 9 18.75 13.35 13.47
CA ILE A 9 20.15 13.03 13.17
C ILE A 9 20.99 12.58 14.37
N ASN A 10 20.62 12.99 15.58
CA ASN A 10 21.32 12.56 16.79
C ASN A 10 20.95 11.14 17.25
N ARG A 11 20.03 10.46 16.57
CA ARG A 11 19.76 9.03 16.74
C ARG A 11 20.83 8.23 16.02
N THR A 12 21.36 7.20 16.68
CA THR A 12 22.50 6.42 16.18
C THR A 12 22.16 5.68 14.89
N ASP A 13 20.94 5.17 14.75
CA ASP A 13 20.53 4.42 13.54
C ASP A 13 19.94 5.32 12.45
N PHE A 14 19.80 6.63 12.71
CA PHE A 14 19.35 7.58 11.70
C PHE A 14 20.53 8.09 10.86
N TYR A 15 20.24 8.59 9.67
CA TYR A 15 21.25 9.06 8.73
C TYR A 15 20.81 10.34 8.03
N TYR A 16 21.79 11.10 7.54
CA TYR A 16 21.51 12.25 6.69
C TYR A 16 20.97 11.82 5.33
N MET A 17 19.86 12.41 4.94
CA MET A 17 19.30 12.33 3.60
C MET A 17 19.54 13.64 2.83
N PRO A 18 19.63 13.62 1.49
CA PRO A 18 19.53 14.83 0.69
C PRO A 18 18.23 15.59 0.95
N CYS A 19 18.31 16.93 0.92
CA CYS A 19 17.18 17.84 1.08
C CYS A 19 16.82 18.50 -0.27
N ASP A 20 16.72 17.67 -1.30
CA ASP A 20 16.58 18.05 -2.71
C ASP A 20 15.12 18.10 -3.21
N GLY A 21 14.15 17.81 -2.36
CA GLY A 21 12.73 17.73 -2.71
C GLY A 21 12.34 16.42 -3.41
N HIS A 22 13.26 15.47 -3.60
CA HIS A 22 12.97 14.20 -4.24
C HIS A 22 12.62 13.09 -3.23
N TYR A 23 11.46 12.45 -3.38
CA TYR A 23 11.06 11.33 -2.51
C TYR A 23 11.76 10.02 -2.91
N SER A 24 13.04 9.92 -2.57
CA SER A 24 13.86 8.73 -2.80
C SER A 24 13.57 7.61 -1.80
N ARG A 25 14.13 6.41 -2.06
CA ARG A 25 14.07 5.29 -1.11
C ARG A 25 14.65 5.64 0.26
N ASP A 26 15.72 6.44 0.28
CA ASP A 26 16.37 6.89 1.51
C ASP A 26 15.47 7.84 2.31
N VAL A 27 14.69 8.69 1.65
CA VAL A 27 13.72 9.57 2.31
C VAL A 27 12.56 8.76 2.89
N GLN A 28 12.07 7.75 2.17
CA GLN A 28 11.02 6.85 2.67
C GLN A 28 11.49 6.08 3.91
N LYS A 29 12.71 5.52 3.88
CA LYS A 29 13.27 4.80 5.03
C LYS A 29 13.52 5.73 6.22
N ALA A 30 13.92 6.97 5.97
CA ALA A 30 14.07 7.96 7.03
C ALA A 30 12.72 8.40 7.64
N LEU A 31 11.67 8.54 6.83
CA LEU A 31 10.31 8.74 7.33
C LEU A 31 9.88 7.57 8.23
N MET A 32 10.20 6.34 7.84
CA MET A 32 9.89 5.14 8.64
C MET A 32 10.63 5.12 9.97
N PHE A 33 11.93 5.44 9.98
CA PHE A 33 12.67 5.61 11.24
C PHE A 33 12.06 6.69 12.13
N ALA A 34 11.69 7.84 11.57
CA ALA A 34 11.06 8.92 12.33
C ALA A 34 9.74 8.47 12.98
N ILE A 35 8.90 7.74 12.25
CA ILE A 35 7.67 7.12 12.79
C ILE A 35 8.03 6.19 13.95
N GLN A 36 8.96 5.25 13.75
CA GLN A 36 9.38 4.31 14.77
C GLN A 36 9.90 5.00 16.04
N TYR A 37 10.67 6.08 15.90
CA TYR A 37 11.14 6.84 17.07
C TYR A 37 10.00 7.55 17.81
N GLU A 38 9.00 8.08 17.10
CA GLU A 38 7.81 8.69 17.74
C GLU A 38 6.85 7.64 18.32
N GLU A 39 6.87 6.42 17.80
CA GLU A 39 6.23 5.24 18.41
C GLU A 39 6.94 4.76 19.69
N GLY A 40 8.11 5.34 20.00
CA GLY A 40 8.89 5.04 21.21
C GLY A 40 9.95 3.96 21.03
N LEU A 41 10.20 3.49 19.81
CA LEU A 41 11.29 2.55 19.56
C LEU A 41 12.63 3.26 19.78
N GLN A 42 13.60 2.53 20.34
CA GLN A 42 14.95 3.03 20.56
C GLN A 42 15.87 2.63 19.41
N ASP A 43 17.05 3.25 19.37
CA ASP A 43 18.18 2.76 18.58
C ASP A 43 18.47 1.28 18.93
N GLY A 44 18.89 0.50 17.95
CA GLY A 44 19.00 -0.96 17.98
C GLY A 44 17.69 -1.71 17.72
N ILE A 45 16.54 -1.04 17.86
CA ILE A 45 15.20 -1.64 17.63
C ILE A 45 14.54 -1.05 16.38
N ALA A 46 14.59 0.27 16.20
CA ALA A 46 14.14 0.91 14.97
C ALA A 46 14.97 0.40 13.78
N ASN A 47 14.32 0.12 12.66
CA ASN A 47 14.96 -0.56 11.52
C ASN A 47 14.56 0.01 10.15
N GLY A 48 13.71 1.03 10.14
CA GLY A 48 13.20 1.68 8.93
C GLY A 48 12.30 0.77 8.08
N ARG A 49 11.68 -0.27 8.66
CA ARG A 49 10.76 -1.19 7.98
C ARG A 49 9.35 -1.10 8.59
N PHE A 50 8.34 -1.20 7.75
CA PHE A 50 6.93 -1.26 8.16
C PHE A 50 6.53 -2.70 8.57
N GLY A 51 7.20 -3.25 9.57
CA GLY A 51 6.93 -4.60 10.10
C GLY A 51 5.88 -4.62 11.21
N ASP A 52 5.58 -5.80 11.73
CA ASP A 52 4.50 -6.07 12.69
C ASP A 52 4.48 -5.08 13.88
N THR A 53 5.63 -4.85 14.53
CA THR A 53 5.73 -3.89 15.65
C THR A 53 5.30 -2.48 15.27
N THR A 54 5.77 -1.98 14.11
CA THR A 54 5.38 -0.65 13.61
C THR A 54 3.92 -0.62 13.21
N GLN A 55 3.41 -1.68 12.60
CA GLN A 55 2.00 -1.78 12.24
C GLN A 55 1.09 -1.75 13.48
N ASP A 56 1.45 -2.47 14.54
CA ASP A 56 0.70 -2.52 15.79
C ASP A 56 0.68 -1.18 16.54
N LEU A 57 1.77 -0.41 16.44
CA LEU A 57 1.89 0.90 17.09
C LEU A 57 1.18 1.98 16.29
N ILE A 58 1.42 2.08 14.97
CA ILE A 58 0.76 3.09 14.13
C ILE A 58 -0.76 2.91 14.08
N LYS A 59 -1.27 1.68 14.21
CA LYS A 59 -2.72 1.40 14.28
C LYS A 59 -3.44 2.15 15.40
N LYS A 60 -2.72 2.54 16.45
CA LYS A 60 -3.24 3.31 17.60
C LYS A 60 -3.23 4.83 17.33
N VAL A 61 -2.55 5.29 16.28
CA VAL A 61 -2.38 6.70 15.93
C VAL A 61 -3.50 7.17 15.01
N VAL A 62 -4.61 7.63 15.61
CA VAL A 62 -5.75 8.19 14.88
C VAL A 62 -5.71 9.72 14.94
N LEU A 63 -5.36 10.34 13.82
CA LEU A 63 -5.35 11.79 13.62
C LEU A 63 -6.60 12.21 12.85
N LYS A 64 -7.12 13.39 13.19
CA LYS A 64 -8.29 14.00 12.56
C LYS A 64 -8.20 15.51 12.68
N GLU A 65 -9.15 16.22 12.10
CA GLU A 65 -9.22 17.67 12.22
C GLU A 65 -9.09 18.14 13.69
N GLY A 66 -8.20 19.10 13.93
CA GLY A 66 -7.85 19.60 15.27
C GLY A 66 -6.68 18.87 15.95
N SER A 67 -6.26 17.69 15.47
CA SER A 67 -5.04 17.04 15.93
C SER A 67 -3.81 17.92 15.68
N THR A 68 -2.83 17.87 16.59
CA THR A 68 -1.56 18.58 16.47
C THR A 68 -0.40 17.69 16.93
N GLY A 69 0.84 18.10 16.61
CA GLY A 69 2.06 17.47 17.13
C GLY A 69 2.84 16.66 16.08
N THR A 70 3.85 15.93 16.53
CA THR A 70 4.82 15.31 15.61
C THR A 70 4.17 14.35 14.62
N PHE A 71 3.25 13.50 15.08
CA PHE A 71 2.58 12.54 14.20
C PHE A 71 1.80 13.25 13.09
N VAL A 72 1.26 14.45 13.34
CA VAL A 72 0.63 15.26 12.29
C VAL A 72 1.65 15.74 11.27
N SER A 73 2.83 16.20 11.70
CA SER A 73 3.91 16.56 10.77
C SER A 73 4.34 15.35 9.93
N LEU A 74 4.52 14.17 10.54
CA LEU A 74 4.86 12.94 9.82
C LEU A 74 3.79 12.54 8.81
N PHE A 75 2.51 12.69 9.19
CA PHE A 75 1.38 12.44 8.30
C PHE A 75 1.33 13.43 7.12
N GLN A 76 1.53 14.72 7.39
CA GLN A 76 1.64 15.77 6.37
C GLN A 76 2.81 15.50 5.41
N ALA A 77 3.97 15.05 5.91
CA ALA A 77 5.08 14.63 5.06
C ALA A 77 4.68 13.45 4.17
N ALA A 78 4.03 12.43 4.73
CA ALA A 78 3.58 11.26 3.97
C ALA A 78 2.58 11.65 2.86
N LEU A 79 1.63 12.56 3.12
CA LEU A 79 0.72 13.09 2.10
C LEU A 79 1.47 13.84 0.99
N ASN A 80 2.36 14.77 1.35
CA ASN A 80 3.15 15.54 0.40
C ASN A 80 4.03 14.64 -0.48
N PHE A 81 4.67 13.62 0.10
CA PHE A 81 5.47 12.65 -0.64
C PHE A 81 4.67 11.78 -1.60
N ASN A 82 3.37 11.60 -1.34
CA ASN A 82 2.42 10.97 -2.25
C ASN A 82 1.75 11.97 -3.23
N GLY A 83 2.22 13.22 -3.30
CA GLY A 83 1.74 14.23 -4.24
C GLY A 83 0.50 15.01 -3.79
N TYR A 84 0.09 14.87 -2.52
CA TYR A 84 -1.02 15.63 -1.95
C TYR A 84 -0.48 16.83 -1.18
N ASP A 85 -0.50 18.00 -1.84
CA ASP A 85 0.00 19.25 -1.29
C ASP A 85 -0.80 19.68 -0.06
N VAL A 86 -0.15 19.61 1.11
CA VAL A 86 -0.70 20.03 2.41
C VAL A 86 0.34 20.83 3.18
N PRO A 87 -0.09 21.78 4.04
CA PRO A 87 0.83 22.48 4.93
C PRO A 87 1.68 21.51 5.75
N PHE A 88 2.94 21.84 5.99
CA PHE A 88 3.83 21.12 6.90
C PHE A 88 4.03 21.94 8.18
N ASP A 89 2.97 22.07 8.97
CA ASP A 89 2.91 22.94 10.15
C ASP A 89 2.56 22.18 11.45
N GLY A 90 2.39 20.85 11.37
CA GLY A 90 2.03 20.01 12.51
C GLY A 90 0.59 20.21 12.99
N LYS A 91 -0.29 20.80 12.18
CA LYS A 91 -1.71 21.00 12.46
C LYS A 91 -2.60 20.29 11.45
N PHE A 92 -3.51 19.45 11.94
CA PHE A 92 -4.45 18.75 11.10
C PHE A 92 -5.65 19.66 10.85
N SER A 93 -5.50 20.55 9.87
CA SER A 93 -6.54 21.51 9.47
C SER A 93 -7.61 20.87 8.57
N SER A 94 -8.67 21.61 8.29
CA SER A 94 -9.69 21.23 7.30
C SER A 94 -9.12 21.06 5.87
N SER A 95 -8.04 21.77 5.52
CA SER A 95 -7.34 21.57 4.24
C SER A 95 -6.64 20.21 4.19
N VAL A 96 -6.00 19.77 5.28
CA VAL A 96 -5.45 18.41 5.41
C VAL A 96 -6.56 17.38 5.30
N THR A 97 -7.69 17.56 5.99
CA THR A 97 -8.87 16.67 5.89
C THR A 97 -9.35 16.54 4.44
N THR A 98 -9.40 17.65 3.70
CA THR A 98 -9.85 17.66 2.30
C THR A 98 -8.92 16.84 1.41
N LYS A 99 -7.60 17.08 1.50
CA LYS A 99 -6.60 16.33 0.74
C LYS A 99 -6.51 14.86 1.13
N LEU A 100 -6.70 14.56 2.41
CA LEU A 100 -6.79 13.18 2.85
C LEU A 100 -8.00 12.47 2.23
N LYS A 101 -9.16 13.10 2.14
CA LYS A 101 -10.33 12.49 1.49
C LYS A 101 -10.10 12.24 -0.01
N GLU A 102 -9.37 13.12 -0.70
CA GLU A 102 -8.93 12.90 -2.08
C GLU A 102 -8.04 11.64 -2.18
N PHE A 103 -7.05 11.51 -1.29
CA PHE A 103 -6.18 10.33 -1.21
C PHE A 103 -6.96 9.05 -0.92
N GLN A 104 -7.82 9.06 0.11
CA GLN A 104 -8.63 7.90 0.48
C GLN A 104 -9.51 7.45 -0.67
N LYS A 105 -10.14 8.39 -1.38
CA LYS A 105 -10.94 8.08 -2.58
C LYS A 105 -10.08 7.45 -3.68
N PHE A 106 -8.90 7.99 -3.94
CA PHE A 106 -7.97 7.44 -4.94
C PHE A 106 -7.52 6.01 -4.58
N ALA A 107 -7.15 5.78 -3.32
CA ALA A 107 -6.68 4.49 -2.82
C ALA A 107 -7.81 3.46 -2.57
N LEU A 108 -9.06 3.82 -2.88
CA LEU A 108 -10.27 3.02 -2.63
C LEU A 108 -10.41 2.60 -1.14
N LEU A 109 -10.08 3.53 -0.25
CA LEU A 109 -10.25 3.41 1.20
C LEU A 109 -11.60 3.97 1.64
N ASN A 110 -11.96 3.71 2.89
CA ASN A 110 -13.05 4.42 3.53
C ASN A 110 -12.71 5.93 3.61
N VAL A 111 -13.57 6.80 3.09
CA VAL A 111 -13.31 8.24 2.98
C VAL A 111 -13.69 8.96 4.28
N SER A 112 -13.06 8.55 5.37
CA SER A 112 -13.33 9.03 6.72
C SER A 112 -12.80 10.45 6.98
N GLY A 113 -11.75 10.87 6.28
CA GLY A 113 -10.98 12.08 6.60
C GLY A 113 -10.16 11.97 7.89
N ALA A 114 -9.93 10.76 8.40
CA ALA A 114 -9.06 10.48 9.54
C ALA A 114 -7.96 9.48 9.18
N SER A 115 -6.82 9.49 9.89
CA SER A 115 -5.68 8.61 9.64
C SER A 115 -5.85 7.24 10.30
N ASP A 116 -6.75 6.41 9.78
CA ASP A 116 -6.82 5.01 10.21
C ASP A 116 -5.61 4.19 9.71
N PHE A 117 -5.51 2.94 10.18
CA PHE A 117 -4.40 2.05 9.83
C PHE A 117 -4.26 1.85 8.32
N GLN A 118 -5.36 1.67 7.60
CA GLN A 118 -5.30 1.44 6.15
C GLN A 118 -4.82 2.69 5.41
N THR A 119 -5.19 3.88 5.90
CA THR A 119 -4.68 5.15 5.40
C THR A 119 -3.18 5.26 5.62
N TRP A 120 -2.69 4.99 6.84
CA TRP A 120 -1.25 4.98 7.14
C TRP A 120 -0.49 3.99 6.28
N ALA A 121 -0.93 2.73 6.24
CA ALA A 121 -0.28 1.69 5.47
C ALA A 121 -0.20 2.07 3.97
N SER A 122 -1.28 2.59 3.40
CA SER A 122 -1.33 3.01 1.99
C SER A 122 -0.44 4.22 1.68
N LEU A 123 -0.16 5.10 2.65
CA LEU A 123 0.78 6.22 2.47
C LEU A 123 2.25 5.79 2.61
N LEU A 124 2.53 4.76 3.42
CA LEU A 124 3.89 4.40 3.85
C LEU A 124 4.52 3.27 3.04
N VAL A 125 3.73 2.34 2.52
CA VAL A 125 4.19 1.20 1.72
C VAL A 125 3.27 0.94 0.53
N SER A 126 3.85 0.54 -0.60
CA SER A 126 3.10 0.31 -1.84
C SER A 126 2.08 -0.82 -1.77
N THR A 127 2.27 -1.77 -0.86
CA THR A 127 1.32 -2.87 -0.63
C THR A 127 0.09 -2.45 0.17
N GLY A 128 0.12 -1.29 0.85
CA GLY A 128 -0.90 -0.90 1.80
C GLY A 128 -1.06 -1.90 2.95
N ASP A 129 -2.30 -2.04 3.44
CA ASP A 129 -2.72 -3.11 4.36
C ASP A 129 -2.91 -4.42 3.58
N PRO A 130 -2.04 -5.43 3.77
CA PRO A 130 -2.12 -6.68 3.02
C PRO A 130 -3.36 -7.52 3.36
N GLU A 131 -3.97 -7.28 4.52
CA GLU A 131 -5.18 -7.97 4.97
C GLU A 131 -6.47 -7.26 4.50
N ARG A 132 -6.35 -6.11 3.81
CA ARG A 132 -7.51 -5.42 3.26
C ARG A 132 -8.14 -6.27 2.16
N GLN A 133 -9.35 -6.76 2.43
CA GLN A 133 -10.12 -7.53 1.46
C GLN A 133 -10.46 -6.68 0.23
N GLY A 134 -9.94 -7.08 -0.92
CA GLY A 134 -10.26 -6.49 -2.21
C GLY A 134 -11.51 -7.10 -2.83
N LYS A 135 -12.06 -6.41 -3.85
CA LYS A 135 -13.17 -6.89 -4.68
C LYS A 135 -12.71 -7.72 -5.89
N ALA A 136 -11.41 -7.75 -6.14
CA ALA A 136 -10.82 -8.47 -7.26
C ALA A 136 -9.72 -9.41 -6.76
N CYS A 137 -9.55 -10.54 -7.44
CA CYS A 137 -8.44 -11.48 -7.17
C CYS A 137 -7.81 -11.99 -8.46
N ASP A 138 -6.49 -12.15 -8.47
CA ASP A 138 -5.78 -12.91 -9.51
C ASP A 138 -5.94 -14.41 -9.24
N CYS A 139 -6.33 -15.17 -10.26
CA CYS A 139 -6.50 -16.60 -10.20
C CYS A 139 -5.57 -17.31 -11.21
N ILE A 140 -4.69 -18.18 -10.70
CA ILE A 140 -3.93 -19.12 -11.53
C ILE A 140 -4.71 -20.39 -11.88
N THR A 141 -5.77 -20.72 -11.15
CA THR A 141 -6.57 -21.93 -11.37
C THR A 141 -7.83 -21.58 -12.17
N GLU A 142 -8.29 -22.51 -13.00
CA GLU A 142 -9.57 -22.40 -13.72
C GLU A 142 -10.73 -22.09 -12.78
N ILE A 143 -11.60 -21.18 -13.22
CA ILE A 143 -12.85 -20.79 -12.57
C ILE A 143 -13.98 -21.69 -13.07
N THR A 144 -14.16 -22.82 -12.38
CA THR A 144 -15.34 -23.68 -12.55
C THR A 144 -16.60 -23.00 -11.98
N PRO A 145 -17.82 -23.48 -12.29
CA PRO A 145 -19.06 -22.95 -11.69
C PRO A 145 -19.04 -22.96 -10.15
N GLU A 146 -18.48 -24.01 -9.53
CA GLU A 146 -18.37 -24.14 -8.08
C GLU A 146 -17.40 -23.11 -7.52
N ARG A 147 -16.24 -22.93 -8.17
CA ARG A 147 -15.26 -21.94 -7.75
C ARG A 147 -15.79 -20.52 -7.90
N ALA A 148 -16.55 -20.24 -8.97
CA ALA A 148 -17.22 -18.95 -9.14
C ALA A 148 -18.18 -18.65 -7.97
N LYS A 149 -18.97 -19.65 -7.53
CA LYS A 149 -19.85 -19.52 -6.35
C LYS A 149 -19.05 -19.22 -5.08
N THR A 150 -17.92 -19.91 -4.85
CA THR A 150 -17.05 -19.64 -3.69
C THR A 150 -16.48 -18.23 -3.72
N LEU A 151 -16.05 -17.75 -4.89
CA LEU A 151 -15.48 -16.40 -5.04
C LEU A 151 -16.53 -15.31 -4.76
N ILE A 152 -17.76 -15.49 -5.26
CA ILE A 152 -18.87 -14.57 -4.97
C ILE A 152 -19.23 -14.60 -3.49
N ALA A 153 -19.31 -15.78 -2.88
CA ALA A 153 -19.56 -15.91 -1.44
C ALA A 153 -18.47 -15.26 -0.59
N ALA A 154 -17.24 -15.21 -1.10
CA ALA A 154 -16.12 -14.49 -0.51
C ALA A 154 -16.09 -12.99 -0.86
N GLY A 155 -17.10 -12.45 -1.55
CA GLY A 155 -17.24 -11.02 -1.85
C GLY A 155 -16.45 -10.52 -3.05
N TYR A 156 -15.89 -11.40 -3.88
CA TYR A 156 -15.22 -10.98 -5.12
C TYR A 156 -16.24 -10.69 -6.22
N GLU A 157 -15.99 -9.61 -6.95
CA GLU A 157 -16.79 -9.13 -8.08
C GLU A 157 -16.04 -9.33 -9.42
N THR A 158 -14.71 -9.37 -9.36
CA THR A 158 -13.86 -9.46 -10.55
C THR A 158 -12.74 -10.50 -10.36
N VAL A 159 -12.47 -11.29 -11.39
CA VAL A 159 -11.36 -12.26 -11.40
C VAL A 159 -10.33 -11.94 -12.47
N GLY A 160 -9.07 -12.07 -12.10
CA GLY A 160 -7.94 -11.99 -13.01
C GLY A 160 -7.62 -13.37 -13.56
N ARG A 161 -7.47 -13.50 -14.88
CA ARG A 161 -7.09 -14.77 -15.49
C ARG A 161 -6.04 -14.60 -16.56
N TYR A 162 -5.09 -15.53 -16.59
CA TYR A 162 -3.95 -15.45 -17.48
C TYR A 162 -4.34 -15.78 -18.92
N LEU A 163 -3.80 -15.04 -19.88
CA LEU A 163 -3.96 -15.33 -21.31
C LEU A 163 -3.04 -16.47 -21.77
N THR A 164 -1.91 -16.66 -21.07
CA THR A 164 -0.86 -17.59 -21.48
C THR A 164 -0.33 -18.40 -20.30
N ASN A 165 0.18 -19.61 -20.60
CA ASN A 165 1.06 -20.32 -19.66
C ASN A 165 2.48 -19.77 -19.81
N ALA A 166 3.25 -19.77 -18.72
CA ALA A 166 4.66 -19.38 -18.80
C ALA A 166 5.42 -20.38 -19.68
N LYS A 167 6.33 -19.88 -20.53
CA LYS A 167 7.20 -20.73 -21.36
C LYS A 167 8.39 -21.23 -20.53
N ILE A 168 8.11 -22.17 -19.62
CA ILE A 168 9.10 -22.80 -18.73
C ILE A 168 8.86 -24.32 -18.68
N THR A 169 9.88 -25.08 -18.28
CA THR A 169 9.73 -26.51 -17.98
C THR A 169 8.69 -26.72 -16.88
N ASN A 170 7.77 -27.67 -17.05
CA ASN A 170 6.68 -27.96 -16.13
C ASN A 170 5.77 -26.74 -15.82
N ALA A 171 5.42 -25.99 -16.86
CA ALA A 171 4.53 -24.83 -16.73
C ALA A 171 3.19 -25.20 -16.07
N LYS A 172 2.80 -24.43 -15.05
CA LYS A 172 1.44 -24.50 -14.47
C LYS A 172 0.40 -24.17 -15.55
N ASN A 173 -0.72 -24.90 -15.56
CA ASN A 173 -1.85 -24.57 -16.41
C ASN A 173 -2.62 -23.37 -15.85
N LYS A 174 -2.07 -22.17 -16.06
CA LYS A 174 -2.62 -20.92 -15.55
C LYS A 174 -3.51 -20.17 -16.53
N LYS A 175 -3.43 -20.46 -17.84
CA LYS A 175 -4.20 -19.74 -18.85
C LYS A 175 -5.71 -19.97 -18.70
N ILE A 176 -6.52 -19.08 -19.25
CA ILE A 176 -7.97 -19.25 -19.41
C ILE A 176 -8.25 -20.55 -20.19
N GLN A 177 -9.21 -21.34 -19.72
CA GLN A 177 -9.64 -22.60 -20.35
C GLN A 177 -10.87 -22.42 -21.25
N PRO A 178 -11.10 -23.32 -22.23
CA PRO A 178 -12.33 -23.31 -23.02
C PRO A 178 -13.58 -23.37 -22.15
N GLY A 179 -14.57 -22.50 -22.42
CA GLY A 179 -15.82 -22.43 -21.65
C GLY A 179 -15.72 -21.69 -20.30
N GLU A 180 -14.52 -21.43 -19.79
CA GLU A 180 -14.31 -20.79 -18.49
C GLU A 180 -14.92 -19.37 -18.42
N MET A 181 -14.74 -18.56 -19.47
CA MET A 181 -15.32 -17.22 -19.53
C MET A 181 -16.86 -17.25 -19.45
N HIS A 182 -17.50 -18.27 -20.03
CA HIS A 182 -18.94 -18.43 -19.92
C HIS A 182 -19.36 -18.71 -18.46
N ASN A 183 -18.59 -19.51 -17.72
CA ASN A 183 -18.84 -19.75 -16.29
C ASN A 183 -18.68 -18.47 -15.46
N ILE A 184 -17.62 -17.69 -15.71
CA ILE A 184 -17.36 -16.41 -15.03
C ILE A 184 -18.55 -15.45 -15.24
N PHE A 185 -18.94 -15.21 -16.49
CA PHE A 185 -20.01 -14.26 -16.81
C PHE A 185 -21.38 -14.74 -16.35
N ARG A 186 -21.69 -16.03 -16.47
CA ARG A 186 -22.96 -16.60 -15.98
C ARG A 186 -23.10 -16.49 -14.46
N ALA A 187 -21.98 -16.49 -13.74
CA ALA A 187 -21.97 -16.27 -12.30
C ALA A 187 -22.10 -14.78 -11.91
N GLY A 188 -22.05 -13.85 -12.88
CA GLY A 188 -22.10 -12.40 -12.63
C GLY A 188 -20.75 -11.77 -12.28
N LEU A 189 -19.65 -12.51 -12.42
CA LEU A 189 -18.30 -11.98 -12.23
C LEU A 189 -17.81 -11.25 -13.49
N SER A 190 -17.01 -10.21 -13.29
CA SER A 190 -16.21 -9.60 -14.36
C SER A 190 -14.84 -10.25 -14.48
N ILE A 191 -14.18 -10.09 -15.63
CA ILE A 191 -12.83 -10.63 -15.87
C ILE A 191 -11.87 -9.51 -16.29
N PHE A 192 -10.64 -9.51 -15.76
CA PHE A 192 -9.53 -8.78 -16.36
C PHE A 192 -8.45 -9.75 -16.87
N PRO A 193 -7.98 -9.60 -18.11
CA PRO A 193 -6.97 -10.49 -18.66
C PRO A 193 -5.59 -10.14 -18.10
N ILE A 194 -4.80 -11.15 -17.77
CA ILE A 194 -3.41 -11.02 -17.33
C ILE A 194 -2.49 -11.60 -18.40
N TYR A 195 -1.60 -10.78 -18.94
CA TYR A 195 -0.54 -11.27 -19.82
C TYR A 195 0.75 -11.44 -19.02
N GLN A 196 1.23 -12.67 -18.85
CA GLN A 196 2.49 -12.95 -18.17
C GLN A 196 3.17 -14.18 -18.76
N THR A 197 4.29 -13.95 -19.45
CA THR A 197 5.20 -14.98 -19.96
C THR A 197 6.36 -15.23 -18.99
N ASN A 198 7.48 -15.77 -19.48
CA ASN A 198 8.74 -15.81 -18.75
C ASN A 198 9.55 -14.54 -19.10
N GLY A 199 10.32 -14.02 -18.14
CA GLY A 199 11.28 -12.93 -18.37
C GLY A 199 12.51 -13.04 -17.45
N GLY A 200 12.70 -14.20 -16.81
CA GLY A 200 13.79 -14.45 -15.87
C GLY A 200 14.93 -15.30 -16.46
N ASP A 201 14.86 -15.65 -17.74
CA ASP A 201 15.90 -16.42 -18.44
C ASP A 201 16.61 -15.50 -19.45
N LYS A 202 17.94 -15.54 -19.47
CA LYS A 202 18.74 -14.78 -20.44
C LYS A 202 18.37 -15.13 -21.87
N ASN A 203 18.02 -16.38 -22.17
CA ASN A 203 17.62 -16.83 -23.52
C ASN A 203 16.28 -16.24 -24.00
N TYR A 204 15.54 -15.57 -23.12
CA TYR A 204 14.30 -14.86 -23.49
C TYR A 204 14.58 -13.48 -24.12
N PHE A 205 15.74 -12.88 -23.86
CA PHE A 205 16.17 -11.58 -24.35
C PHE A 205 17.21 -11.72 -25.47
#